data_AF-A0A6A4HW75-F1
#
_entry.id   AF-A0A6A4HW75-F1
#
_cell.length_a   1.000
_cell.length_b   1.000
_cell.length_c   1.000
_cell.angle_alpha   90.00
_cell.angle_beta   90.00
_cell.angle_gamma   90.00
#
_symmetry.space_group_name_H-M   'P 1'
#
loop_
_entity.id
_entity.type
_entity.pdbx_description
1 polymer ?
#
loop_
_entity_poly.entity_id
_entity_poly.type
_entity_poly.pdbx_seq_one_letter_code
_entity_poly.pdbx_strand_id
1 'polypeptide(L)'
;TVDAALGELPTHPLLHLACHGLQSQEDPTKSAFALYDGPLSLATLMNTTSKDAELAFLLACQTTAGNRNSPEEATHLAAGMLAVGFKGIVATMWLIKDADAPIVVEAYYRKLL
;
A
#
# COMPACT_ATOMS: atom_id res chain seq x y z
N THR A 1 5.38 10.58 9.40
CA THR A 1 5.13 11.62 8.39
C THR A 1 5.24 11.03 7.01
N VAL A 2 4.73 11.71 5.99
CA VAL A 2 4.98 11.35 4.58
C VAL A 2 6.47 11.29 4.29
N ASP A 3 7.22 12.32 4.69
CA ASP A 3 8.66 12.39 4.43
C ASP A 3 9.45 11.27 5.12
N ALA A 4 9.12 10.94 6.37
CA ALA A 4 9.78 9.84 7.07
C ALA A 4 9.48 8.49 6.40
N ALA A 5 8.23 8.24 5.98
CA ALA A 5 7.90 7.01 5.28
C ALA A 5 8.69 6.88 3.97
N LEU A 6 8.79 7.95 3.19
CA LEU A 6 9.59 7.99 1.96
C LEU A 6 11.09 7.82 2.21
N GLY A 7 11.61 8.39 3.29
CA GLY A 7 13.01 8.25 3.68
C GLY A 7 13.40 6.82 4.09
N GLU A 8 12.47 6.09 4.72
CA GLU A 8 12.73 4.73 5.24
C GLU A 8 12.36 3.60 4.25
N LEU A 9 11.49 3.86 3.28
CA LEU A 9 11.08 2.88 2.26
C LEU A 9 12.28 2.25 1.50
N PRO A 10 13.32 3.00 1.10
CA PRO A 10 14.48 2.44 0.40
C PRO A 10 15.38 1.55 1.26
N THR A 11 15.29 1.66 2.59
CA THR A 11 16.22 1.01 3.54
C THR A 11 15.62 -0.21 4.25
N HIS A 12 14.32 -0.48 4.07
CA HIS A 12 13.61 -1.55 4.75
C HIS A 12 13.06 -2.59 3.76
N PRO A 13 13.35 -3.89 3.95
CA PRO A 13 12.83 -4.96 3.08
C PRO A 13 11.34 -5.23 3.31
N LEU A 14 10.83 -4.91 4.50
CA LEU A 14 9.46 -5.15 4.91
C LEU A 14 8.75 -3.84 5.20
N LEU A 15 7.59 -3.65 4.59
CA LEU A 15 6.68 -2.54 4.90
C LEU A 15 5.37 -3.10 5.46
N HIS A 16 4.90 -2.55 6.57
CA HIS A 16 3.58 -2.81 7.11
C HIS A 16 2.82 -1.48 7.23
N LEU A 17 1.69 -1.36 6.55
CA LEU A 17 0.82 -0.18 6.64
C LEU A 17 -0.55 -0.58 7.18
N ALA A 18 -0.88 -0.10 8.37
CA ALA A 18 -2.20 -0.19 8.99
C ALA A 18 -2.80 1.22 9.07
N CYS A 19 -3.50 1.63 8.02
CA CYS A 19 -4.01 2.99 7.87
C CYS A 19 -5.21 3.01 6.91
N HIS A 20 -5.84 4.16 6.74
CA HIS A 20 -6.88 4.30 5.72
C HIS A 20 -6.28 4.39 4.31
N GLY A 21 -6.92 3.69 3.37
CA GLY A 21 -6.72 3.89 1.94
C GLY A 21 -7.68 4.95 1.42
N LEU A 22 -7.18 5.87 0.62
CA LEU A 22 -7.96 6.86 -0.11
C LEU A 22 -7.89 6.50 -1.59
N GLN A 23 -9.02 6.26 -2.23
CA GLN A 23 -9.07 5.90 -3.64
C GLN A 23 -9.73 7.00 -4.46
N SER A 24 -9.06 7.40 -5.53
CA SER A 24 -9.55 8.41 -6.47
C SER A 24 -9.91 7.73 -7.79
N GLN A 25 -11.20 7.72 -8.12
CA GLN A 25 -11.71 7.14 -9.37
C GLN A 25 -11.53 8.07 -10.58
N GLU A 26 -11.44 9.39 -10.32
CA GLU A 26 -11.22 10.40 -11.37
C GLU A 26 -9.76 10.44 -11.80
N ASP A 27 -8.85 10.34 -10.83
CA ASP A 27 -7.40 10.35 -11.05
C ASP A 27 -6.74 9.32 -10.13
N PRO A 28 -6.48 8.10 -10.62
CA PRO A 28 -5.93 7.03 -9.81
C PRO A 28 -4.58 7.36 -9.17
N THR A 29 -3.80 8.27 -9.77
CA THR A 29 -2.49 8.69 -9.26
C THR A 29 -2.59 9.48 -7.94
N LYS A 30 -3.78 10.03 -7.65
CA LYS A 30 -4.11 10.68 -6.38
C LYS A 30 -4.60 9.72 -5.29
N SER A 31 -4.78 8.42 -5.62
CA SER A 31 -5.04 7.42 -4.58
C SER A 31 -3.85 7.40 -3.60
N ALA A 32 -4.11 7.24 -2.31
CA ALA A 32 -3.10 7.46 -1.28
C ALA A 32 -3.30 6.62 -0.03
N PHE A 33 -2.23 6.45 0.74
CA PHE A 33 -2.32 6.06 2.15
C PHE A 33 -2.49 7.33 3.00
N ALA A 34 -3.49 7.35 3.87
CA ALA A 34 -3.70 8.46 4.78
C ALA A 34 -2.71 8.35 5.95
N LEU A 35 -1.64 9.14 5.92
CA LEU A 35 -0.71 9.30 7.04
C LEU A 35 -1.12 10.50 7.90
N TYR A 36 -0.56 10.60 9.11
CA TYR A 36 -1.01 11.57 10.10
C TYR A 36 -0.92 13.04 9.61
N ASP A 37 0.08 13.36 8.80
CA ASP A 37 0.43 14.69 8.31
C ASP A 37 0.03 14.92 6.85
N GLY A 38 -0.53 13.90 6.19
CA GLY A 38 -1.00 14.03 4.82
C GLY A 38 -1.08 12.71 4.05
N PRO A 39 -1.62 12.77 2.82
CA PRO A 39 -1.72 11.60 1.96
C PRO A 39 -0.36 11.26 1.33
N LEU A 40 0.10 10.03 1.51
CA LEU A 40 1.18 9.45 0.71
C LEU A 40 0.58 8.92 -0.60
N SER A 41 0.62 9.74 -1.64
CA SER A 41 -0.03 9.46 -2.93
C SER A 41 0.71 8.40 -3.75
N LEU A 42 -0.03 7.74 -4.64
CA LEU A 42 0.49 6.80 -5.63
C LEU A 42 1.52 7.48 -6.53
N ALA A 43 1.25 8.69 -7.00
CA ALA A 43 2.21 9.48 -7.78
C ALA A 43 3.54 9.71 -7.02
N THR A 44 3.46 10.01 -5.72
CA THR A 44 4.65 10.19 -4.87
C THR A 44 5.42 8.87 -4.69
N LEU A 45 4.70 7.77 -4.43
CA LEU A 45 5.28 6.44 -4.28
C LEU A 45 6.00 5.99 -5.56
N MET A 46 5.39 6.18 -6.72
CA MET A 46 5.98 5.78 -8.02
C MET A 46 7.27 6.54 -8.36
N ASN A 47 7.52 7.69 -7.73
CA ASN A 47 8.79 8.42 -7.86
C ASN A 47 9.87 7.94 -6.88
N THR A 48 9.58 6.92 -6.08
CA THR A 48 10.51 6.30 -5.11
C THR A 48 10.93 4.93 -5.62
N THR A 49 12.15 4.52 -5.32
CA THR A 49 12.65 3.18 -5.66
C THR A 49 13.44 2.60 -4.50
N SER A 50 13.17 1.34 -4.18
CA SER A 50 13.88 0.55 -3.17
C SER A 50 14.48 -0.69 -3.83
N LYS A 51 15.78 -0.94 -3.59
CA LYS A 51 16.48 -2.10 -4.16
C LYS A 51 16.32 -3.36 -3.30
N ASP A 52 16.08 -3.17 -2.01
CA ASP A 52 16.00 -4.24 -1.02
C ASP A 52 14.56 -4.56 -0.60
N ALA A 53 13.57 -3.94 -1.25
CA ALA A 53 12.16 -4.18 -0.96
C ALA A 53 11.73 -5.63 -1.27
N GLU A 54 11.18 -6.32 -0.27
CA GLU A 54 10.74 -7.72 -0.37
C GLU A 54 9.23 -7.85 -0.25
N LEU A 55 8.63 -7.36 0.83
CA LEU A 55 7.20 -7.54 1.11
C LEU A 55 6.55 -6.25 1.61
N ALA A 56 5.43 -5.87 0.99
CA ALA A 56 4.53 -4.84 1.51
C ALA A 56 3.22 -5.48 1.98
N PHE A 57 2.89 -5.32 3.26
CA PHE A 57 1.62 -5.73 3.84
C PHE A 57 0.73 -4.50 4.07
N LEU A 58 -0.33 -4.39 3.29
CA LEU A 58 -1.20 -3.22 3.21
C LEU A 58 -2.58 -3.53 3.82
N LEU A 59 -2.73 -3.19 5.10
CA LEU A 59 -4.02 -3.13 5.79
C LEU A 59 -4.64 -1.75 5.59
N ALA A 60 -4.97 -1.45 4.34
CA ALA A 60 -5.68 -0.24 3.98
C ALA A 60 -6.79 -0.59 3.01
N CYS A 61 -7.98 -0.05 3.28
CA CYS A 61 -9.20 -0.37 2.56
C CYS A 61 -9.03 -0.17 1.05
N GLN A 62 -9.52 -1.16 0.27
CA GLN A 62 -9.64 -1.07 -1.19
C GLN A 62 -8.32 -0.80 -1.92
N THR A 63 -7.19 -1.25 -1.35
CA THR A 63 -5.85 -1.06 -1.93
C THR A 63 -5.62 -1.77 -3.27
N THR A 64 -6.53 -2.67 -3.68
CA THR A 64 -6.52 -3.34 -4.99
C THR A 64 -7.78 -3.07 -5.82
N ALA A 65 -8.64 -2.15 -5.44
CA ALA A 65 -9.96 -2.02 -6.08
C ALA A 65 -9.92 -1.49 -7.53
N GLY A 66 -8.74 -1.12 -8.06
CA GLY A 66 -8.54 -0.72 -9.46
C GLY A 66 -9.28 0.55 -9.85
N ASN A 67 -9.07 1.01 -11.09
CA ASN A 67 -9.89 2.04 -11.71
C ASN A 67 -11.03 1.39 -12.50
N ARG A 68 -12.29 1.75 -12.21
CA ARG A 68 -13.45 1.19 -12.93
C ARG A 68 -13.51 1.65 -14.39
N ASN A 69 -12.93 2.81 -14.70
CA ASN A 69 -12.90 3.39 -16.04
C ASN A 69 -11.75 2.84 -16.90
N SER A 70 -10.71 2.29 -16.26
CA SER A 70 -9.55 1.67 -16.90
C SER A 70 -9.22 0.36 -16.19
N PRO A 71 -10.08 -0.68 -16.29
CA PRO A 71 -9.90 -1.93 -15.54
C PRO A 71 -8.65 -2.71 -15.95
N GLU A 72 -8.10 -2.44 -17.13
CA GLU A 72 -6.86 -3.07 -17.62
C GLU A 72 -5.59 -2.35 -17.15
N GLU A 73 -5.72 -1.13 -16.62
CA GLU A 73 -4.60 -0.42 -16.00
C GLU A 73 -4.54 -0.77 -14.52
N ALA A 74 -3.43 -1.37 -14.08
CA ALA A 74 -3.15 -1.64 -12.68
C ALA A 74 -2.78 -0.34 -11.94
N THR A 75 -3.68 0.64 -11.93
CA THR A 75 -3.51 1.94 -11.25
C THR A 75 -4.14 1.89 -9.86
N HIS A 76 -3.65 0.96 -9.03
CA HIS A 76 -4.07 0.82 -7.63
C HIS A 76 -2.86 0.83 -6.70
N LEU A 77 -3.08 1.13 -5.41
CA LEU A 77 -2.01 1.32 -4.42
C LEU A 77 -1.06 0.12 -4.36
N ALA A 78 -1.57 -1.11 -4.41
CA ALA A 78 -0.72 -2.30 -4.44
C ALA A 78 0.20 -2.38 -5.68
N ALA A 79 -0.23 -1.91 -6.85
CA ALA A 79 0.63 -1.85 -8.03
C ALA A 79 1.68 -0.72 -7.93
N GLY A 80 1.35 0.37 -7.25
CA GLY A 80 2.33 1.38 -6.85
C GLY A 80 3.49 0.81 -6.05
N MET A 81 3.21 -0.13 -5.14
CA MET A 81 4.25 -0.79 -4.35
C MET A 81 5.15 -1.69 -5.20
N LEU A 82 4.61 -2.33 -6.26
CA LEU A 82 5.44 -3.04 -7.24
C LEU A 82 6.38 -2.07 -7.95
N ALA A 83 5.88 -0.89 -8.35
CA ALA A 83 6.69 0.14 -9.00
C ALA A 83 7.80 0.69 -8.08
N VAL A 84 7.55 0.76 -6.76
CA VAL A 84 8.58 1.08 -5.76
C VAL A 84 9.68 0.02 -5.69
N GLY A 85 9.38 -1.24 -6.02
CA GLY A 85 10.33 -2.36 -6.03
C GLY A 85 9.99 -3.52 -5.09
N PHE A 86 8.84 -3.50 -4.40
CA PHE A 86 8.42 -4.62 -3.57
C PHE A 86 8.13 -5.86 -4.42
N LYS A 87 8.68 -7.01 -4.01
CA LYS A 87 8.56 -8.28 -4.75
C LYS A 87 7.26 -9.02 -4.44
N GLY A 88 6.73 -8.84 -3.23
CA GLY A 88 5.45 -9.38 -2.80
C GLY A 88 4.57 -8.31 -2.18
N ILE A 89 3.27 -8.37 -2.43
CA ILE A 89 2.29 -7.51 -1.78
C ILE A 89 1.13 -8.35 -1.25
N VAL A 90 0.77 -8.11 0.02
CA VAL A 90 -0.51 -8.50 0.59
C VAL A 90 -1.33 -7.24 0.74
N ALA A 91 -2.53 -7.20 0.16
CA ALA A 91 -3.39 -6.02 0.14
C ALA A 91 -4.85 -6.43 0.29
N THR A 92 -5.73 -5.46 0.59
CA THR A 92 -7.17 -5.73 0.72
C THR A 92 -7.94 -5.34 -0.53
N MET A 93 -8.76 -6.27 -1.01
CA MET A 93 -9.65 -6.04 -2.15
C MET A 93 -10.85 -5.16 -1.81
N TRP A 94 -11.27 -5.17 -0.54
CA TRP A 94 -12.43 -4.45 -0.04
C TRP A 94 -12.14 -3.82 1.33
N LEU A 95 -13.16 -3.21 1.90
CA LEU A 95 -13.17 -2.70 3.27
C LEU A 95 -12.83 -3.85 4.25
N ILE A 96 -11.75 -3.69 4.99
CA ILE A 96 -11.43 -4.55 6.12
C ILE A 96 -11.92 -3.87 7.39
N LYS A 97 -12.54 -4.62 8.31
CA LYS A 97 -12.94 -4.07 9.60
C LYS A 97 -11.75 -4.06 10.55
N ASP A 98 -11.67 -3.03 11.37
CA ASP A 98 -10.58 -2.86 12.35
C ASP A 98 -10.46 -4.05 13.32
N ALA A 99 -11.57 -4.71 13.64
CA ALA A 99 -11.56 -5.90 14.50
C ALA A 99 -11.03 -7.17 13.79
N ASP A 100 -11.14 -7.24 12.46
CA ASP A 100 -10.77 -8.43 11.68
C ASP A 100 -9.30 -8.37 11.22
N ALA A 101 -8.78 -7.17 10.96
CA ALA A 101 -7.41 -6.96 10.48
C ALA A 101 -6.34 -7.60 11.39
N PRO A 102 -6.36 -7.42 12.73
CA PRO A 102 -5.37 -8.02 13.62
C PRO A 102 -5.34 -9.55 13.55
N ILE A 103 -6.50 -10.20 13.39
CA ILE A 103 -6.62 -11.67 13.36
C ILE A 103 -5.86 -12.23 12.15
N VAL A 104 -6.08 -11.63 10.97
CA VAL A 104 -5.42 -12.06 9.72
C VAL A 104 -3.92 -11.82 9.79
N VAL A 105 -3.52 -10.66 10.31
CA VAL A 105 -2.12 -10.24 10.39
C VAL A 105 -1.34 -11.11 11.36
N GLU A 106 -1.91 -11.38 12.53
CA GLU A 106 -1.31 -12.27 13.51
C GLU A 106 -1.13 -13.67 12.92
N ALA A 107 -2.16 -14.22 12.27
CA ALA A 107 -2.08 -15.52 11.63
C ALA A 107 -1.00 -15.56 10.53
N TYR A 108 -0.88 -14.49 9.73
CA TYR A 108 0.14 -14.39 8.68
C TYR A 108 1.56 -14.34 9.25
N TYR A 109 1.84 -13.40 10.16
CA TYR A 109 3.20 -13.26 10.70
C TYR A 109 3.63 -14.46 11.54
N ARG A 110 2.71 -15.14 12.23
CA ARG A 110 3.01 -16.41 12.94
C ARG A 110 3.44 -17.55 12.02
N LYS A 111 3.15 -17.48 10.73
CA LYS A 111 3.56 -18.50 9.73
C LYS A 111 4.81 -18.10 8.95
N LEU A 112 5.20 -16.82 9.03
CA LEU A 112 6.40 -16.29 8.38
C LEU A 112 7.66 -16.46 9.25
N LEU A 113 7.47 -16.53 10.57
CA LEU A 113 8.47 -16.84 11.60
C LEU A 113 8.51 -18.34 11.90
#